data_AF-A0A4P9IUX4-F1
#
_entry.id   AF-A0A4P9IUX4-F1
#
_cell.length_a   1.000
_cell.length_b   1.000
_cell.length_c   1.000
_cell.angle_alpha   90.00
_cell.angle_beta   90.00
_cell.angle_gamma   90.00
#
_symmetry.space_group_name_H-M   'P 1'
#
loop_
_entity.id
_entity.type
_entity.pdbx_description
1 polymer ?
#
loop_
_entity_poly.entity_id
_entity_poly.type
_entity_poly.pdbx_seq_one_letter_code
_entity_poly.pdbx_strand_id
1 'polypeptide(L)'
;MSLPYLIDGKNKLTQSNAILRYIARKHKLCGETEEEIIRVDMLENQVMDFRMSLVMVVYNPDFEKLKPGYLEQLPGKLKLFSKFLGDRKWFAGDKITFVDFLMYDVLDQNRMFEPKCLDQFKNLQDFLSRFEALEKIAAYMKSSRFMKTPINNKMAKWCNKKE
;
A
#
# COMPACT_ATOMS: atom_id res chain seq x y z
N MET A 1 -1.01 -15.40 -18.77
CA MET A 1 -1.28 -15.05 -17.35
C MET A 1 -0.56 -13.76 -17.04
N SER A 2 -1.24 -12.79 -16.41
CA SER A 2 -0.56 -11.56 -15.94
C SER A 2 0.26 -11.85 -14.67
N LEU A 3 1.19 -10.96 -14.36
CA LEU A 3 1.87 -10.93 -13.07
C LEU A 3 1.20 -9.90 -12.16
N PRO A 4 1.06 -10.16 -10.84
CA PRO A 4 1.37 -11.43 -10.17
C PRO A 4 0.34 -12.54 -10.48
N TYR A 5 0.76 -13.79 -10.27
CA TYR A 5 -0.13 -14.95 -10.21
C TYR A 5 0.07 -15.74 -8.91
N LEU A 6 -0.95 -16.47 -8.48
CA LEU A 6 -0.91 -17.39 -7.35
C LEU A 6 -1.44 -18.76 -7.81
N ILE A 7 -0.69 -19.83 -7.49
CA ILE A 7 -1.13 -21.22 -7.70
C ILE A 7 -1.26 -21.87 -6.33
N ASP A 8 -2.47 -22.33 -6.02
CA ASP A 8 -2.82 -22.99 -4.78
C ASP A 8 -3.68 -24.23 -5.09
N GLY A 9 -3.01 -25.37 -5.28
CA GLY A 9 -3.61 -26.60 -5.78
C GLY A 9 -4.25 -26.41 -7.16
N LYS A 10 -5.57 -26.65 -7.25
CA LYS A 10 -6.35 -26.45 -8.48
C LYS A 10 -6.65 -24.97 -8.79
N ASN A 11 -6.51 -24.08 -7.81
CA ASN A 11 -6.84 -22.68 -7.98
C ASN A 11 -5.65 -21.94 -8.59
N LYS A 12 -5.86 -21.30 -9.74
CA LYS A 12 -4.85 -20.49 -10.44
C LYS A 12 -5.42 -19.08 -10.60
N LEU A 13 -4.84 -18.11 -9.90
CA LEU A 13 -5.34 -16.74 -9.86
C LEU A 13 -4.32 -15.78 -10.49
N THR A 14 -4.84 -14.73 -11.10
CA THR A 14 -4.11 -13.54 -11.57
C THR A 14 -4.81 -12.30 -11.02
N GLN A 15 -4.20 -11.11 -11.19
CA GLN A 15 -4.62 -9.84 -10.58
C GLN A 15 -4.31 -9.78 -9.08
N SER A 16 -3.52 -8.79 -8.67
CA SER A 16 -3.05 -8.63 -7.28
C SER A 16 -4.20 -8.57 -6.29
N ASN A 17 -5.24 -7.77 -6.57
CA ASN A 17 -6.39 -7.60 -5.66
C ASN A 17 -7.22 -8.89 -5.55
N ALA A 18 -7.40 -9.63 -6.65
CA ALA A 18 -8.08 -10.92 -6.62
C ALA A 18 -7.31 -11.96 -5.78
N ILE A 19 -5.98 -11.98 -5.91
CA ILE A 19 -5.09 -12.82 -5.09
C ILE A 19 -5.17 -12.43 -3.62
N LEU A 20 -5.10 -11.14 -3.29
CA LEU A 20 -5.20 -10.64 -1.92
C LEU A 20 -6.55 -11.00 -1.29
N ARG A 21 -7.67 -10.75 -1.98
CA ARG A 21 -9.01 -11.11 -1.50
C ARG A 21 -9.17 -12.62 -1.33
N TYR A 22 -8.57 -13.44 -2.20
CA TYR A 22 -8.57 -14.91 -2.06
C TYR A 22 -7.88 -15.36 -0.76
N ILE A 23 -6.70 -14.82 -0.46
CA ILE A 23 -5.99 -15.09 0.79
C ILE A 23 -6.79 -14.55 1.98
N ALA A 24 -7.31 -13.33 1.87
CA ALA A 24 -8.05 -12.66 2.95
C ALA A 24 -9.28 -13.46 3.39
N ARG A 25 -10.06 -14.00 2.44
CA ARG A 25 -11.24 -14.83 2.75
C ARG A 25 -10.89 -16.09 3.53
N LYS A 26 -9.73 -16.73 3.26
CA LYS A 26 -9.28 -17.92 3.99
C LYS A 26 -8.94 -17.65 5.45
N HIS A 27 -8.60 -16.40 5.78
CA HIS A 27 -8.09 -16.01 7.10
C HIS A 27 -8.97 -14.96 7.81
N LYS A 28 -10.19 -14.71 7.31
CA LYS A 28 -11.12 -13.71 7.88
C LYS A 28 -10.51 -12.31 7.96
N LEU A 29 -9.81 -11.90 6.89
CA LEU A 29 -9.20 -10.56 6.74
C LEU A 29 -9.99 -9.67 5.76
N CYS A 30 -11.28 -9.95 5.58
CA CYS A 30 -12.23 -9.11 4.87
C CYS A 30 -13.06 -8.31 5.90
N GLY A 31 -13.82 -7.31 5.44
CA GLY A 31 -14.84 -6.68 6.28
C GLY A 31 -15.90 -7.71 6.69
N GLU A 32 -16.35 -7.63 7.93
CA GLU A 32 -17.36 -8.54 8.52
C GLU A 32 -18.75 -7.88 8.58
N THR A 33 -18.80 -6.55 8.60
CA THR A 33 -20.05 -5.76 8.55
C THR A 33 -20.15 -4.99 7.23
N GLU A 34 -21.36 -4.56 6.86
CA GLU A 34 -21.56 -3.73 5.67
C GLU A 34 -20.72 -2.46 5.70
N GLU A 35 -20.59 -1.83 6.87
CA GLU A 35 -19.77 -0.64 7.06
C GLU A 35 -18.27 -0.90 6.82
N GLU A 36 -17.77 -2.04 7.31
CA GLU A 36 -16.39 -2.47 7.04
C GLU A 36 -16.17 -2.83 5.58
N ILE A 37 -17.15 -3.50 4.95
CA ILE A 37 -17.10 -3.87 3.53
C ILE A 37 -17.05 -2.62 2.65
N ILE A 38 -17.89 -1.62 2.91
CA ILE A 38 -17.87 -0.34 2.20
C ILE A 38 -16.49 0.32 2.31
N ARG A 39 -15.90 0.36 3.51
CA ARG A 39 -14.56 0.94 3.71
C ARG A 39 -13.48 0.16 2.96
N VAL A 40 -13.54 -1.17 3.01
CA VAL A 40 -12.61 -2.07 2.31
C VAL A 40 -12.69 -1.85 0.80
N ASP A 41 -13.88 -1.87 0.22
CA ASP A 41 -14.06 -1.75 -1.22
C ASP A 41 -13.66 -0.36 -1.72
N MET A 42 -14.02 0.69 -1.00
CA MET A 42 -13.66 2.06 -1.35
C MET A 42 -12.13 2.28 -1.23
N LEU A 43 -11.51 1.78 -0.16
CA LEU A 43 -10.08 1.96 0.04
C LEU A 43 -9.23 1.13 -0.93
N GLU A 44 -9.62 -0.10 -1.26
CA GLU A 44 -8.90 -0.93 -2.24
C GLU A 44 -8.73 -0.19 -3.56
N ASN A 45 -9.80 0.43 -4.07
CA ASN A 45 -9.76 1.18 -5.32
C ASN A 45 -8.98 2.49 -5.18
N GLN A 46 -9.20 3.24 -4.09
CA GLN A 46 -8.49 4.50 -3.85
C GLN A 46 -6.97 4.31 -3.71
N VAL A 47 -6.54 3.19 -3.12
CA VAL A 47 -5.13 2.83 -3.02
C VAL A 47 -4.52 2.53 -4.39
N MET A 48 -5.27 1.89 -5.29
CA MET A 48 -4.80 1.65 -6.65
C MET A 48 -4.63 2.96 -7.43
N ASP A 49 -5.57 3.90 -7.34
CA ASP A 49 -5.43 5.21 -7.97
C ASP A 49 -4.23 5.98 -7.42
N PHE A 50 -4.03 5.92 -6.10
CA PHE A 50 -2.89 6.57 -5.47
C PHE A 50 -1.56 5.96 -5.92
N ARG A 51 -1.46 4.61 -5.95
CA ARG A 51 -0.30 3.89 -6.50
C ARG A 51 -0.03 4.30 -7.95
N MET A 52 -1.06 4.28 -8.80
CA MET A 52 -0.93 4.62 -10.21
C MET A 52 -0.47 6.06 -10.41
N SER A 53 -0.86 6.99 -9.52
CA SER A 53 -0.38 8.36 -9.60
C SER A 53 1.14 8.50 -9.41
N LEU A 54 1.77 7.69 -8.55
CA LEU A 54 3.24 7.65 -8.44
C LEU A 54 3.87 6.93 -9.63
N VAL A 55 3.29 5.79 -10.03
CA VAL A 55 3.75 4.99 -11.19
C VAL A 55 3.83 5.84 -12.46
N MET A 56 2.79 6.63 -12.74
CA MET A 56 2.76 7.52 -13.90
C MET A 56 3.89 8.56 -13.91
N VAL A 57 4.35 9.00 -12.72
CA VAL A 57 5.46 9.95 -12.59
C VAL A 57 6.80 9.23 -12.76
N VAL A 58 7.03 8.13 -12.04
CA VAL A 58 8.34 7.47 -11.99
C VAL A 58 8.69 6.70 -13.26
N TYR A 59 7.71 6.34 -14.10
CA TYR A 59 7.98 5.74 -15.42
C TYR A 59 8.01 6.76 -16.56
N ASN A 60 7.71 8.03 -16.30
CA ASN A 60 7.74 9.06 -17.34
C ASN A 60 9.18 9.48 -17.68
N PRO A 61 9.55 9.63 -18.97
CA PRO A 61 10.84 10.20 -19.36
C PRO A 61 11.14 11.58 -18.75
N ASP A 62 10.11 12.41 -18.54
CA ASP A 62 10.17 13.74 -17.92
C ASP A 62 10.01 13.71 -16.39
N PHE A 63 10.37 12.60 -15.73
CA PHE A 63 10.26 12.40 -14.27
C PHE A 63 10.67 13.63 -13.44
N GLU A 64 11.83 14.23 -13.71
CA GLU A 64 12.34 15.39 -12.95
C GLU A 64 11.43 16.63 -13.09
N LYS A 65 10.73 16.80 -14.21
CA LYS A 65 9.77 17.89 -14.41
C LYS A 65 8.44 17.62 -13.71
N LEU A 66 8.02 16.36 -13.63
CA LEU A 66 6.72 15.96 -13.06
C LEU A 66 6.76 15.77 -11.54
N LYS A 67 7.92 15.40 -10.99
CA LYS A 67 8.10 15.15 -9.55
C LYS A 67 7.62 16.32 -8.68
N PRO A 68 7.95 17.60 -8.95
CA PRO A 68 7.47 18.72 -8.15
C PRO A 68 5.93 18.79 -8.06
N GLY A 69 5.22 18.61 -9.19
CA GLY A 69 3.76 18.62 -9.21
C GLY A 69 3.13 17.45 -8.45
N TYR A 70 3.78 16.28 -8.46
CA TYR A 70 3.37 15.16 -7.60
C TYR A 70 3.49 15.50 -6.12
N LEU A 71 4.64 16.06 -5.72
CA LEU A 71 4.93 16.43 -4.34
C LEU A 71 4.01 17.54 -3.83
N GLU A 72 3.62 18.49 -4.68
CA GLU A 72 2.65 19.54 -4.35
C GLU A 72 1.25 18.95 -4.02
N GLN A 73 0.81 17.93 -4.76
CA GLN A 73 -0.49 17.29 -4.54
C GLN A 73 -0.50 16.26 -3.40
N LEU A 74 0.68 15.71 -3.07
CA LEU A 74 0.82 14.59 -2.14
C LEU A 74 0.22 14.88 -0.74
N PRO A 75 0.49 16.03 -0.08
CA PRO A 75 -0.12 16.34 1.21
C PRO A 75 -1.66 16.35 1.19
N GLY A 76 -2.25 16.83 0.09
CA GLY A 76 -3.71 16.83 -0.09
C GLY A 76 -4.30 15.41 -0.09
N LYS A 77 -3.67 14.49 -0.82
CA LYS A 77 -4.07 13.07 -0.86
C LYS A 77 -3.87 12.39 0.51
N LEU A 78 -2.73 12.62 1.16
CA LEU A 78 -2.44 12.06 2.48
C LEU A 78 -3.41 12.58 3.55
N LYS A 79 -3.84 13.84 3.48
CA LYS A 79 -4.86 14.40 4.36
C LYS A 79 -6.20 13.67 4.23
N LEU A 80 -6.58 13.25 3.01
CA LEU A 80 -7.81 12.46 2.80
C LEU A 80 -7.71 11.08 3.47
N PHE A 81 -6.58 10.38 3.31
CA PHE A 81 -6.36 9.10 3.99
C PHE A 81 -6.29 9.25 5.51
N SER A 82 -5.62 10.28 6.01
CA SER A 82 -5.55 10.60 7.44
C SER A 82 -6.95 10.85 8.01
N LYS A 83 -7.79 11.65 7.33
CA LYS A 83 -9.19 11.87 7.73
C LYS A 83 -10.02 10.59 7.64
N PHE A 84 -9.82 9.79 6.61
CA PHE A 84 -10.53 8.53 6.41
C PHE A 84 -10.14 7.45 7.42
N LEU A 85 -8.90 7.42 7.92
CA LEU A 85 -8.50 6.60 9.05
C LEU A 85 -9.11 7.13 10.36
N GLY A 86 -9.05 8.46 10.56
CA GLY A 86 -9.49 9.10 11.80
C GLY A 86 -8.77 8.50 13.00
N ASP A 87 -9.55 8.12 14.01
CA ASP A 87 -9.07 7.51 15.26
C ASP A 87 -9.12 5.97 15.25
N ARG A 88 -9.51 5.35 14.14
CA ARG A 88 -9.56 3.88 14.03
C ARG A 88 -8.16 3.29 14.09
N LYS A 89 -8.08 2.08 14.64
CA LYS A 89 -6.83 1.31 14.70
C LYS A 89 -6.37 0.84 13.32
N TRP A 90 -7.31 0.39 12.49
CA TRP A 90 -7.12 -0.07 11.12
C TRP A 90 -8.13 0.60 10.19
N PHE A 91 -7.90 0.56 8.89
CA PHE A 91 -8.68 1.36 7.95
C PHE A 91 -10.15 0.95 7.84
N ALA A 92 -10.46 -0.34 8.00
CA ALA A 92 -11.84 -0.82 8.00
C ALA A 92 -12.54 -0.62 9.37
N GLY A 93 -11.78 -0.64 10.47
CA GLY A 93 -12.31 -0.65 11.83
C GLY A 93 -11.27 -1.09 12.87
N ASP A 94 -11.68 -1.96 13.80
CA ASP A 94 -10.82 -2.41 14.91
C ASP A 94 -9.98 -3.65 14.58
N LYS A 95 -10.37 -4.40 13.55
CA LYS A 95 -9.67 -5.58 13.05
C LYS A 95 -8.87 -5.23 11.80
N ILE A 96 -7.72 -5.89 11.66
CA ILE A 96 -6.91 -5.77 10.46
C ILE A 96 -7.58 -6.49 9.30
N THR A 97 -7.53 -5.88 8.12
CA THR A 97 -8.04 -6.44 6.86
C THR A 97 -6.96 -6.37 5.79
N PHE A 98 -7.20 -6.99 4.64
CA PHE A 98 -6.21 -6.99 3.56
C PHE A 98 -5.91 -5.58 3.00
N VAL A 99 -6.83 -4.61 3.15
CA VAL A 99 -6.60 -3.23 2.68
C VAL A 99 -5.58 -2.49 3.53
N ASP A 100 -5.35 -2.89 4.78
CA ASP A 100 -4.28 -2.33 5.60
C ASP A 100 -2.89 -2.69 5.02
N PHE A 101 -2.74 -3.87 4.39
CA PHE A 101 -1.51 -4.25 3.69
C PHE A 101 -1.30 -3.41 2.43
N LEU A 102 -2.37 -3.16 1.67
CA LEU A 102 -2.34 -2.30 0.49
C LEU A 102 -1.97 -0.87 0.87
N MET A 103 -2.59 -0.34 1.93
CA MET A 103 -2.35 1.01 2.40
C MET A 103 -0.95 1.18 2.99
N TYR A 104 -0.47 0.20 3.77
CA TYR A 104 0.92 0.18 4.25
C TYR A 104 1.90 0.28 3.08
N ASP A 105 1.75 -0.56 2.05
CA ASP A 105 2.66 -0.58 0.91
C ASP A 105 2.73 0.78 0.21
N VAL A 106 1.58 1.40 -0.11
CA VAL A 106 1.61 2.69 -0.82
C VAL A 106 2.08 3.85 0.06
N LEU A 107 1.83 3.82 1.38
CA LEU A 107 2.36 4.82 2.31
C LEU A 107 3.88 4.65 2.48
N ASP A 108 4.38 3.43 2.59
CA ASP A 108 5.81 3.15 2.70
C ASP A 108 6.55 3.59 1.44
N GLN A 109 6.02 3.31 0.25
CA GLN A 109 6.58 3.81 -1.01
C GLN A 109 6.64 5.33 -1.05
N ASN A 110 5.61 6.04 -0.58
CA ASN A 110 5.60 7.50 -0.51
C ASN A 110 6.57 8.05 0.54
N ARG A 111 6.67 7.40 1.71
CA ARG A 111 7.67 7.71 2.74
C ARG A 111 9.09 7.49 2.21
N MET A 112 9.31 6.49 1.36
CA MET A 112 10.60 6.31 0.69
C MET A 112 10.86 7.36 -0.39
N PHE A 113 9.81 7.82 -1.10
CA PHE A 113 9.91 8.81 -2.18
C PHE A 113 10.15 10.23 -1.66
N GLU A 114 9.47 10.60 -0.58
CA GLU A 114 9.58 11.87 0.14
C GLU A 114 9.52 11.60 1.66
N PRO A 115 10.68 11.48 2.33
CA PRO A 115 10.78 11.06 3.74
C PRO A 115 9.94 11.88 4.73
N LYS A 116 9.68 13.14 4.43
CA LYS A 116 8.93 14.05 5.32
C LYS A 116 7.44 14.15 4.97
N CYS A 117 6.95 13.40 3.97
CA CYS A 117 5.56 13.57 3.50
C CYS A 117 4.50 13.24 4.58
N LEU A 118 4.87 12.47 5.61
CA LEU A 118 3.98 12.05 6.69
C LEU A 118 4.11 12.87 7.98
N ASP A 119 5.02 13.85 8.06
CA ASP A 119 5.33 14.58 9.31
C ASP A 119 4.10 15.30 9.90
N GLN A 120 3.15 15.68 9.05
CA GLN A 120 1.92 16.35 9.47
C GLN A 120 0.77 15.38 9.82
N PHE A 121 0.95 14.07 9.63
CA PHE A 121 -0.11 13.06 9.72
C PHE A 121 0.24 11.99 10.76
N LYS A 122 0.21 12.37 12.04
CA LYS A 122 0.58 11.49 13.15
C LYS A 122 -0.15 10.16 13.14
N ASN A 123 -1.45 10.14 12.82
CA ASN A 123 -2.22 8.90 12.77
C ASN A 123 -1.77 7.94 11.65
N LEU A 124 -1.28 8.46 10.51
CA LEU A 124 -0.69 7.63 9.46
C LEU A 124 0.69 7.11 9.85
N GLN A 125 1.51 7.91 10.54
CA GLN A 125 2.79 7.45 11.10
C GLN A 125 2.56 6.34 12.14
N ASP A 126 1.54 6.49 12.98
CA ASP A 126 1.15 5.50 13.98
C ASP A 126 0.61 4.23 13.34
N PHE A 127 -0.14 4.35 12.25
CA PHE A 127 -0.58 3.20 11.45
C PHE A 127 0.62 2.41 10.89
N LEU A 128 1.59 3.08 10.25
CA LEU A 128 2.80 2.41 9.74
C LEU A 128 3.56 1.70 10.86
N SER A 129 3.81 2.40 11.97
CA SER A 129 4.52 1.83 13.13
C SER A 129 3.79 0.63 13.72
N ARG A 130 2.46 0.71 13.82
CA ARG A 130 1.62 -0.39 14.31
C ARG A 130 1.65 -1.60 13.39
N PHE A 131 1.60 -1.38 12.08
CA PHE A 131 1.68 -2.45 11.08
C PHE A 131 3.04 -3.14 11.12
N GLU A 132 4.13 -2.38 11.14
CA GLU A 132 5.51 -2.88 11.23
C GLU A 132 5.76 -3.65 12.54
N ALA A 133 5.07 -3.28 13.63
CA ALA A 133 5.18 -3.93 14.93
C ALA A 133 4.38 -5.25 15.06
N LEU A 134 3.56 -5.63 14.07
CA LEU A 134 2.89 -6.94 14.09
C LEU A 134 3.94 -8.04 14.10
N GLU A 135 3.89 -8.97 15.06
CA GLU A 135 4.95 -9.96 15.32
C GLU A 135 5.44 -10.67 14.04
N LYS A 136 4.52 -11.16 13.20
CA LYS A 136 4.86 -11.87 11.96
C LYS A 136 5.36 -10.94 10.86
N ILE A 137 4.94 -9.67 10.82
CA ILE A 137 5.46 -8.65 9.90
C ILE A 137 6.87 -8.24 10.32
N ALA A 138 7.09 -7.91 11.59
CA ALA A 138 8.40 -7.58 12.14
C ALA A 138 9.41 -8.71 11.91
N ALA A 139 9.01 -9.97 12.14
CA ALA A 139 9.84 -11.13 11.86
C ALA A 139 10.12 -11.30 10.35
N TYR A 140 9.12 -11.08 9.50
CA TYR A 140 9.29 -11.14 8.05
C TYR A 140 10.28 -10.08 7.56
N MET A 141 10.14 -8.81 7.98
CA MET A 141 10.99 -7.70 7.59
C MET A 141 12.46 -7.87 8.00
N LYS A 142 12.73 -8.65 9.06
CA LYS A 142 14.08 -9.02 9.51
C LYS A 142 14.65 -10.25 8.78
N SER A 143 13.84 -10.97 8.01
CA SER A 143 14.26 -12.19 7.32
C SER A 143 14.91 -11.90 5.97
N SER A 144 15.72 -12.84 5.47
CA SER A 144 16.34 -12.77 4.14
C SER A 144 15.33 -12.80 2.97
N ARG A 145 14.06 -13.12 3.25
CA ARG A 145 12.98 -13.11 2.26
C ARG A 145 12.41 -11.71 2.02
N PHE A 146 12.64 -10.77 2.92
CA PHE A 146 12.14 -9.41 2.77
C PHE A 146 12.90 -8.68 1.67
N MET A 147 12.15 -8.10 0.74
CA MET A 147 12.70 -7.29 -0.34
C MET A 147 12.13 -5.88 -0.23
N LYS A 148 12.96 -4.94 0.26
CA LYS A 148 12.59 -3.52 0.37
C LYS A 148 12.75 -2.77 -0.96
N THR A 149 13.79 -3.12 -1.72
CA THR A 149 14.11 -2.54 -3.03
C THR A 149 14.59 -3.64 -4.01
N PRO A 150 14.46 -3.42 -5.33
CA PRO A 150 13.75 -2.31 -5.98
C PRO A 150 12.23 -2.40 -5.86
N ILE A 151 11.55 -1.26 -5.78
CA ILE A 151 10.08 -1.17 -5.85
C ILE A 151 9.61 -1.30 -7.30
N ASN A 152 10.31 -0.64 -8.23
CA ASN A 152 9.94 -0.57 -9.64
C ASN A 152 10.87 -1.38 -10.54
N ASN A 153 10.41 -1.69 -11.76
CA ASN A 153 11.25 -2.34 -12.76
C ASN A 153 12.39 -1.40 -13.22
N LYS A 154 13.42 -1.96 -13.84
CA LYS A 154 14.64 -1.32 -14.34
C LYS A 154 14.40 -0.07 -15.21
N MET A 155 13.26 0.02 -15.90
CA MET A 155 12.90 1.14 -16.76
C MET A 155 12.44 2.40 -15.99
N ALA A 156 12.04 2.25 -14.72
CA ALA A 156 11.62 3.39 -13.91
C ALA A 156 12.80 4.30 -13.59
N LYS A 157 12.50 5.58 -13.37
CA LYS A 157 13.45 6.63 -13.00
C LYS A 157 13.73 6.69 -11.49
N TRP A 158 12.94 5.99 -10.67
CA TRP A 158 13.10 5.93 -9.22
C TRP A 158 12.89 4.52 -8.65
N CYS A 159 13.74 4.14 -7.69
CA CYS A 159 13.76 2.85 -7.00
C CYS A 159 13.72 1.63 -7.95
N ASN A 160 14.61 1.66 -8.96
CA ASN A 160 14.72 0.63 -10.01
C ASN A 160 15.94 -0.30 -9.85
N LYS A 161 16.71 -0.12 -8.77
CA LYS A 161 17.88 -0.94 -8.41
C LYS A 161 17.75 -1.43 -6.97
N LYS A 162 18.41 -2.54 -6.67
CA LYS A 162 18.54 -3.04 -5.31
C LYS A 162 19.57 -2.19 -4.57
N GLU A 163 19.20 -1.76 -3.37
CA GLU A 163 20.08 -1.10 -2.40
C GLU A 163 20.61 -2.11 -1.38
#